data_AF-A0A944KIK0-F1
#
_entry.id   AF-A0A944KIK0-F1
#
_cell.length_a   1.000
_cell.length_b   1.000
_cell.length_c   1.000
_cell.angle_alpha   90.00
_cell.angle_beta   90.00
_cell.angle_gamma   90.00
#
_symmetry.space_group_name_H-M   'P 1'
#
loop_
_entity.id
_entity.type
_entity.pdbx_description
1 polymer ?
#
loop_
_entity_poly.entity_id
_entity_poly.type
_entity_poly.pdbx_seq_one_letter_code
_entity_poly.pdbx_strand_id
1 'polypeptide(L)'
;MDKPVGQWLTNLRRPGGLGKDPERAARRAEHLVAIDPDWNPGALGWTVDWQRHHTGLGALLKAGGTLEEIVPGVTYRGDDIGRWLARQVRDWARLNEEQQRRLGVLGVKPAERPHKASARTSAKAGAARGSEAFTRGVAALQQYIAREARTVVPRGHTEVLEGCGTPVRLGVWLSNQRNRRDRLSEQQLAALAELGLDWA
;
A
#
# COMPACT_ATOMS: atom_id res chain seq x y z
N MET A 1 1.70 16.85 -34.10
CA MET A 1 2.46 15.83 -33.34
C MET A 1 1.89 15.78 -31.94
N ASP A 2 0.89 14.93 -31.69
CA ASP A 2 0.15 14.94 -30.43
C ASP A 2 0.51 13.71 -29.59
N LYS A 3 1.75 13.68 -29.09
CA LYS A 3 2.12 12.68 -28.09
C LYS A 3 1.60 13.17 -26.74
N PRO A 4 0.75 12.40 -26.03
CA PRO A 4 0.29 12.81 -24.71
C PRO A 4 1.51 12.99 -23.80
N VAL A 5 1.72 14.23 -23.35
CA VAL A 5 2.90 14.66 -22.58
C VAL A 5 3.16 13.75 -21.38
N GLY A 6 2.10 13.26 -20.73
CA GLY A 6 2.21 12.32 -19.60
C GLY A 6 2.86 10.98 -19.96
N GLN A 7 2.53 10.39 -21.10
CA GLN A 7 3.16 9.15 -21.58
C GLN A 7 4.61 9.40 -21.96
N TRP A 8 4.91 10.56 -22.56
CA TRP A 8 6.26 10.95 -22.91
C TRP A 8 7.15 11.11 -21.67
N LEU A 9 6.72 11.86 -20.65
CA LEU A 9 7.43 11.99 -19.37
C LEU A 9 7.61 10.65 -18.66
N THR A 10 6.59 9.78 -18.70
CA THR A 10 6.68 8.42 -18.14
C THR A 10 7.82 7.62 -18.77
N ASN A 11 8.03 7.76 -20.08
CA ASN A 11 9.13 7.08 -20.77
C ASN A 11 10.49 7.69 -20.42
N LEU A 12 10.58 9.02 -20.30
CA LEU A 12 11.83 9.69 -19.94
C LEU A 12 12.34 9.32 -18.53
N ARG A 13 11.42 9.07 -17.59
CA ARG A 13 11.75 8.67 -16.21
C ARG A 13 12.27 7.24 -16.07
N ARG A 14 12.12 6.39 -17.09
CA ARG A 14 12.60 5.00 -17.04
C ARG A 14 14.14 4.97 -17.13
N PRO A 15 14.79 3.94 -16.56
CA PRO A 15 16.22 3.70 -16.82
C PRO A 15 16.50 3.66 -18.33
N GLY A 16 17.47 4.45 -18.79
CA GLY A 16 17.80 4.59 -20.21
C GLY A 16 16.79 5.41 -21.05
N GLY A 17 15.76 6.00 -20.42
CA GLY A 17 14.70 6.76 -21.08
C GLY A 17 15.18 8.03 -21.80
N LEU A 18 16.35 8.55 -21.43
CA LEU A 18 16.97 9.73 -22.04
C LEU A 18 17.82 9.41 -23.29
N GLY A 19 17.97 8.13 -23.63
CA GLY A 19 18.76 7.64 -24.77
C GLY A 19 19.91 6.72 -24.36
N LYS A 20 20.49 6.04 -25.36
CA LYS A 20 21.61 5.09 -25.18
C LYS A 20 22.99 5.77 -25.09
N ASP A 21 23.09 6.99 -25.60
CA ASP A 21 24.33 7.78 -25.59
C ASP A 21 24.46 8.54 -24.26
N PRO A 22 25.50 8.29 -23.45
CA PRO A 22 25.59 8.79 -22.08
C PRO A 22 25.75 10.31 -22.01
N GLU A 23 26.57 10.92 -22.89
CA GLU A 23 26.76 12.38 -22.89
C GLU A 23 25.48 13.12 -23.28
N ARG A 24 24.78 12.63 -24.31
CA ARG A 24 23.50 13.21 -24.72
C ARG A 24 22.42 13.00 -23.66
N ALA A 25 22.42 11.85 -22.98
CA ALA A 25 21.50 11.60 -21.87
C ALA A 25 21.75 12.56 -20.70
N ALA A 26 23.01 12.81 -20.33
CA ALA A 26 23.39 13.78 -19.30
C ALA A 26 22.92 15.20 -19.64
N ARG A 27 23.23 15.69 -20.85
CA ARG A 27 22.75 17.02 -21.31
C ARG A 27 21.22 17.14 -21.27
N ARG A 28 20.50 16.08 -21.64
CA ARG A 28 19.03 16.06 -21.58
C ARG A 28 18.51 16.08 -20.15
N ALA A 29 19.15 15.35 -19.24
CA ALA A 29 18.81 15.40 -17.82
C ALA A 29 19.01 16.81 -17.25
N GLU A 30 20.13 17.46 -17.56
CA GLU A 30 20.41 18.84 -17.13
C GLU A 30 19.34 19.82 -17.62
N HIS A 31 18.95 19.74 -18.90
CA HIS A 31 17.88 20.57 -19.45
C HIS A 31 16.53 20.33 -18.75
N LEU A 32 16.20 19.08 -18.42
CA LEU A 32 14.96 18.76 -17.71
C LEU A 32 14.98 19.30 -16.27
N VAL A 33 16.11 19.17 -15.57
CA VAL A 33 16.29 19.74 -14.22
C VAL A 33 16.19 21.27 -14.24
N ALA A 34 16.73 21.92 -15.28
CA ALA A 34 16.63 23.38 -15.42
C ALA A 34 15.17 23.86 -15.62
N ILE A 35 14.31 23.05 -16.23
CA ILE A 35 12.88 23.35 -16.41
C ILE A 35 12.09 23.04 -15.14
N ASP A 36 12.28 21.84 -14.60
CA ASP A 36 11.59 21.35 -13.42
C ASP A 36 12.55 20.45 -12.62
N PRO A 37 13.10 20.94 -11.50
CA PRO A 37 13.97 20.14 -10.64
C PRO A 37 13.32 18.84 -10.14
N ASP A 38 11.98 18.81 -10.06
CA ASP A 38 11.20 17.69 -9.58
C ASP A 38 10.67 16.80 -10.72
N TRP A 39 11.19 16.97 -11.95
CA TRP A 39 10.70 16.24 -13.12
C TRP A 39 10.80 14.72 -12.96
N ASN A 40 11.79 14.22 -12.20
CA ASN A 40 11.99 12.79 -11.92
C ASN A 40 11.92 12.50 -10.41
N PRO A 41 10.71 12.37 -9.83
CA PRO A 41 10.54 12.14 -8.40
C PRO A 41 11.21 10.85 -7.90
N GLY A 42 11.33 9.83 -8.77
CA GLY A 42 11.99 8.58 -8.42
C GLY A 42 13.47 8.75 -8.11
N ALA A 43 14.15 9.67 -8.81
CA ALA A 43 15.55 10.02 -8.52
C ALA A 43 15.70 10.78 -7.18
N LEU A 44 14.62 11.41 -6.70
CA LEU A 44 14.56 12.14 -5.44
C LEU A 44 14.01 11.27 -4.28
N GLY A 45 13.73 10.00 -4.55
CA GLY A 45 13.29 9.04 -3.53
C GLY A 45 11.79 9.08 -3.19
N TRP A 46 10.93 9.65 -4.05
CA TRP A 46 9.47 9.58 -3.89
C TRP A 46 8.73 9.23 -5.19
N THR A 47 7.42 9.02 -5.09
CA THR A 47 6.57 8.62 -6.23
C THR A 47 5.91 9.83 -6.89
N VAL A 48 5.53 9.69 -8.16
CA VAL A 48 4.71 10.69 -8.87
C VAL A 48 3.40 10.97 -8.12
N ASP A 49 2.80 9.94 -7.53
CA ASP A 49 1.58 10.10 -6.72
C ASP A 49 1.85 10.96 -5.50
N TRP A 50 2.95 10.73 -4.77
CA TRP A 50 3.30 11.57 -3.63
C TRP A 50 3.45 13.04 -4.03
N GLN A 51 4.14 13.30 -5.16
CA GLN A 51 4.30 14.66 -5.70
C GLN A 51 2.96 15.30 -6.07
N ARG A 52 2.04 14.53 -6.68
CA ARG A 52 0.68 14.98 -7.02
C ARG A 52 -0.12 15.39 -5.79
N HIS A 53 -0.11 14.56 -4.74
CA HIS A 53 -0.82 14.87 -3.50
C HIS A 53 -0.21 16.07 -2.78
N HIS A 54 1.13 16.18 -2.75
CA HIS A 54 1.81 17.36 -2.20
C HIS A 54 1.41 18.65 -2.94
N THR A 55 1.38 18.63 -4.28
CA THR A 55 0.88 19.76 -5.08
C THR A 55 -0.59 20.06 -4.79
N GLY A 56 -1.42 19.03 -4.61
CA GLY A 56 -2.83 19.19 -4.22
C GLY A 56 -3.00 19.84 -2.86
N LEU A 57 -2.21 19.43 -1.87
CA LEU A 57 -2.18 20.08 -0.56
C LEU A 57 -1.79 21.56 -0.68
N GLY A 58 -0.69 21.86 -1.38
CA GLY A 58 -0.26 23.24 -1.59
C GLY A 58 -1.31 24.10 -2.31
N ALA A 59 -2.03 23.53 -3.28
CA ALA A 59 -3.12 24.23 -3.98
C ALA A 59 -4.32 24.53 -3.06
N LEU A 60 -4.72 23.58 -2.21
CA LEU A 60 -5.78 23.77 -1.23
C LEU A 60 -5.43 24.85 -0.20
N LEU A 61 -4.20 24.84 0.31
CA LEU A 61 -3.71 25.85 1.24
C LEU A 61 -3.63 27.23 0.58
N LYS A 62 -3.15 27.32 -0.66
CA LYS A 62 -3.10 28.58 -1.42
C LYS A 62 -4.49 29.15 -1.70
N ALA A 63 -5.52 28.30 -1.79
CA ALA A 63 -6.91 28.72 -1.96
C ALA A 63 -7.56 29.22 -0.65
N GLY A 64 -6.81 29.26 0.46
CA GLY A 64 -7.28 29.75 1.76
C GLY A 64 -7.71 28.66 2.73
N GLY A 65 -7.59 27.38 2.36
CA GLY A 65 -7.82 26.27 3.29
C GLY A 65 -6.71 26.20 4.36
N THR A 66 -7.07 25.70 5.53
CA THR A 66 -6.13 25.44 6.64
C THR A 66 -5.81 23.96 6.75
N LEU A 67 -4.71 23.60 7.43
CA LEU A 67 -4.34 22.19 7.60
C LEU A 67 -5.37 21.42 8.43
N GLU A 68 -6.03 22.10 9.35
CA GLU A 68 -7.08 21.59 10.22
C GLU A 68 -8.35 21.21 9.45
N GLU A 69 -8.64 21.95 8.37
CA GLU A 69 -9.79 21.68 7.50
C GLU A 69 -9.52 20.55 6.49
N ILE A 70 -8.26 20.21 6.23
CA ILE A 70 -7.87 19.15 5.28
C ILE A 70 -7.97 17.78 5.97
N VAL A 71 -9.20 17.40 6.29
CA VAL A 71 -9.58 16.12 6.90
C VAL A 71 -9.85 15.04 5.83
N PRO A 72 -9.77 13.74 6.18
CA PRO A 72 -10.06 12.66 5.24
C PRO A 72 -11.39 12.85 4.49
N GLY A 73 -11.35 12.78 3.16
CA GLY A 73 -12.49 13.09 2.28
C GLY A 73 -12.36 14.42 1.56
N VAL A 74 -11.52 15.34 2.01
CA VAL A 74 -11.15 16.54 1.23
C VAL A 74 -10.31 16.11 0.03
N THR A 75 -10.83 16.38 -1.18
CA THR A 75 -10.21 15.95 -2.43
C THR A 75 -9.66 17.11 -3.25
N TYR A 76 -8.64 16.82 -4.06
CA TYR A 76 -8.15 17.71 -5.10
C TYR A 76 -7.92 16.89 -6.38
N ARG A 77 -8.62 17.24 -7.47
CA ARG A 77 -8.56 16.53 -8.76
C ARG A 77 -8.81 15.01 -8.66
N GLY A 78 -9.68 14.61 -7.73
CA GLY A 78 -10.06 13.21 -7.49
C GLY A 78 -9.20 12.46 -6.47
N ASP A 79 -8.09 13.05 -6.01
CA ASP A 79 -7.24 12.46 -4.97
C ASP A 79 -7.69 12.92 -3.58
N ASP A 80 -7.83 11.99 -2.64
CA ASP A 80 -8.15 12.29 -1.24
C ASP A 80 -6.92 12.79 -0.48
N ILE A 81 -6.73 14.11 -0.52
CA ILE A 81 -5.61 14.81 0.10
C ILE A 81 -5.67 14.69 1.61
N GLY A 82 -6.85 14.77 2.22
CA GLY A 82 -6.98 14.65 3.67
C GLY A 82 -6.54 13.28 4.20
N ARG A 83 -6.94 12.19 3.54
CA ARG A 83 -6.51 10.83 3.91
C ARG A 83 -5.02 10.62 3.61
N TRP A 84 -4.48 11.25 2.56
CA TRP A 84 -3.05 11.22 2.30
C TRP A 84 -2.27 11.98 3.37
N LEU A 85 -2.70 13.19 3.75
CA LEU A 85 -2.08 14.06 4.76
C LEU A 85 -2.06 13.37 6.13
N ALA A 86 -3.19 12.81 6.57
CA ALA A 86 -3.27 12.07 7.83
C ALA A 86 -2.26 10.90 7.88
N ARG A 87 -2.00 10.23 6.76
CA ARG A 87 -0.96 9.18 6.66
C ARG A 87 0.45 9.76 6.76
N GLN A 88 0.72 10.91 6.13
CA GLN A 88 2.04 11.56 6.22
C GLN A 88 2.37 11.95 7.67
N VAL A 89 1.41 12.55 8.36
CA VAL A 89 1.55 12.97 9.77
C VAL A 89 1.78 11.77 10.70
N ARG A 90 1.02 10.68 10.50
CA ARG A 90 1.14 9.45 11.30
C ARG A 90 2.45 8.70 11.05
N ASP A 91 2.81 8.53 9.78
CA ASP A 91 3.94 7.70 9.35
C ASP A 91 5.19 8.55 9.05
N TRP A 92 5.31 9.73 9.67
CA TRP A 92 6.34 10.74 9.38
C TRP A 92 7.77 10.18 9.33
N ALA A 93 8.10 9.27 10.26
CA ALA A 93 9.42 8.64 10.34
C ALA A 93 9.76 7.73 9.15
N ARG A 94 8.80 7.40 8.28
CA ARG A 94 9.02 6.65 7.03
C ARG A 94 9.28 7.55 5.83
N LEU A 95 9.05 8.86 5.97
CA LEU A 95 9.30 9.83 4.93
C LEU A 95 10.81 10.13 4.87
N ASN A 96 11.33 10.29 3.66
CA ASN A 96 12.70 10.75 3.50
C ASN A 96 12.85 12.22 3.93
N GLU A 97 14.09 12.68 4.14
CA GLU A 97 14.37 14.02 4.67
C GLU A 97 13.75 15.14 3.81
N GLU A 98 13.78 15.00 2.49
CA GLU A 98 13.26 16.00 1.58
C GLU A 98 11.71 16.03 1.58
N GLN A 99 11.06 14.87 1.71
CA GLN A 99 9.62 14.79 1.91
C GLN A 99 9.20 15.48 3.22
N GLN A 100 9.93 15.24 4.31
CA GLN A 100 9.69 15.89 5.60
C GLN A 100 9.88 17.41 5.50
N ARG A 101 10.97 17.86 4.85
CA ARG A 101 11.26 19.28 4.63
C ARG A 101 10.14 19.97 3.86
N ARG A 102 9.69 19.38 2.76
CA ARG A 102 8.63 19.91 1.89
C ARG A 102 7.29 20.02 2.60
N LEU A 103 6.89 18.97 3.31
CA LEU A 103 5.71 18.99 4.17
C LEU A 103 5.82 20.04 5.29
N GLY A 104 7.01 20.19 5.88
CA GLY A 104 7.29 21.20 6.89
C GLY A 104 7.17 22.63 6.36
N VAL A 105 7.57 22.90 5.12
CA VAL A 105 7.36 24.21 4.44
C VAL A 105 5.87 24.54 4.32
N LEU A 106 5.01 23.53 4.17
CA LEU A 106 3.55 23.68 4.17
C LEU A 106 2.93 23.73 5.58
N GLY A 107 3.75 23.73 6.64
CA GLY A 107 3.31 23.77 8.04
C GLY A 107 2.91 22.42 8.63
N VAL A 108 3.04 21.32 7.87
CA VAL A 108 2.70 19.98 8.37
C VAL A 108 3.74 19.52 9.38
N LYS A 109 3.27 19.03 10.53
CA LYS A 109 4.11 18.53 11.61
C LYS A 109 3.90 17.03 11.82
N PRO A 110 4.93 16.29 12.28
CA PRO A 110 4.74 14.90 12.71
C PRO A 110 3.68 14.81 13.80
N ALA A 111 2.95 13.69 13.85
CA ALA A 111 2.12 13.39 15.01
C ALA A 111 2.98 13.34 16.27
N GLU A 112 2.58 14.08 17.31
CA GLU A 112 3.11 13.85 18.66
C GLU A 112 2.82 12.40 19.02
N ARG A 113 3.87 11.60 19.24
CA ARG A 113 3.69 10.19 19.59
C ARG A 113 2.96 10.13 20.94
N PRO A 114 1.74 9.57 21.05
CA PRO A 114 1.27 9.15 22.35
C PRO A 114 2.23 8.08 22.85
N HIS A 115 2.85 8.30 24.02
CA HIS A 115 3.73 7.36 24.69
C HIS A 115 3.14 5.94 24.64
N LYS A 116 3.84 4.99 23.99
CA LYS A 116 3.81 3.49 23.97
C LYS A 116 2.60 2.67 24.52
N ALA A 117 1.45 3.24 24.84
CA ALA A 117 0.28 2.52 25.38
C ALA A 117 -0.57 1.88 24.26
N SER A 118 -0.50 2.39 23.02
CA SER A 118 -1.36 1.95 21.92
C SER A 118 -0.81 0.77 21.10
N ALA A 119 0.44 0.34 21.30
CA ALA A 119 1.01 -0.80 20.58
C ALA A 119 0.45 -2.15 21.11
N ARG A 120 0.12 -2.22 22.40
CA ARG A 120 -0.34 -3.45 23.05
C ARG A 120 -1.80 -3.78 22.71
N THR A 121 -2.66 -2.76 22.57
CA THR A 121 -4.06 -2.91 22.18
C THR A 121 -4.22 -3.23 20.70
N SER A 122 -3.43 -2.61 19.82
CA SER A 122 -3.44 -2.88 18.38
C SER A 122 -2.85 -4.24 18.02
N ALA A 123 -1.79 -4.69 18.71
CA ALA A 123 -1.26 -6.05 18.56
C ALA A 123 -2.28 -7.11 19.00
N LYS A 124 -2.99 -6.89 20.11
CA LYS A 124 -4.07 -7.80 20.58
C LYS A 124 -5.23 -7.86 19.59
N ALA A 125 -5.67 -6.71 19.05
CA ALA A 125 -6.70 -6.67 18.02
C ALA A 125 -6.25 -7.30 16.69
N GLY A 126 -4.98 -7.11 16.31
CA GLY A 126 -4.39 -7.74 15.12
C GLY A 126 -4.27 -9.26 15.25
N ALA A 127 -3.86 -9.76 16.42
CA ALA A 127 -3.82 -11.18 16.73
C ALA A 127 -5.24 -11.79 16.76
N ALA A 128 -6.22 -11.09 17.35
CA ALA A 128 -7.62 -11.53 17.36
C ALA A 128 -8.20 -11.62 15.93
N ARG A 129 -7.99 -10.60 15.09
CA ARG A 129 -8.42 -10.65 13.67
C ARG A 129 -7.68 -11.71 12.86
N GLY A 130 -6.39 -11.93 13.14
CA GLY A 130 -5.60 -12.99 12.51
C GLY A 130 -6.12 -14.39 12.87
N SER A 131 -6.49 -14.59 14.13
CA SER A 131 -7.15 -15.80 14.62
C SER A 131 -8.52 -15.99 13.96
N GLU A 132 -9.34 -14.95 13.89
CA GLU A 132 -10.66 -15.03 13.25
C GLU A 132 -10.56 -15.32 11.74
N ALA A 133 -9.63 -14.68 11.03
CA ALA A 133 -9.38 -14.95 9.61
C ALA A 133 -8.83 -16.37 9.38
N PHE A 134 -8.05 -16.91 10.32
CA PHE A 134 -7.61 -18.30 10.29
C PHE A 134 -8.79 -19.26 10.46
N THR A 135 -9.62 -19.06 11.48
CA THR A 135 -10.83 -19.88 11.73
C THR A 135 -11.78 -19.87 10.53
N ARG A 136 -12.04 -18.71 9.92
CA ARG A 136 -12.87 -18.63 8.72
C ARG A 136 -12.28 -19.40 7.53
N GLY A 137 -10.97 -19.35 7.35
CA GLY A 137 -10.30 -20.08 6.27
C GLY A 137 -10.34 -21.61 6.48
N VAL A 138 -10.19 -22.07 7.73
CA VAL A 138 -10.36 -23.48 8.10
C VAL A 138 -11.78 -23.95 7.83
N ALA A 139 -12.79 -23.18 8.26
CA ALA A 139 -14.20 -23.50 7.98
C ALA A 139 -14.49 -23.56 6.47
N ALA A 140 -13.92 -22.64 5.69
CA ALA A 140 -14.10 -22.63 4.24
C ALA A 140 -13.42 -23.85 3.59
N LEU A 141 -12.27 -24.27 4.09
CA LEU A 141 -11.61 -25.49 3.63
C LEU A 141 -12.43 -26.74 3.96
N GLN A 142 -12.96 -26.84 5.18
CA GLN A 142 -13.84 -27.94 5.59
C GLN A 142 -15.07 -28.05 4.69
N GLN A 143 -15.75 -26.92 4.44
CA GLN A 143 -16.92 -26.88 3.55
C GLN A 143 -16.55 -27.30 2.12
N TYR A 144 -15.43 -26.80 1.60
CA TYR A 144 -14.95 -27.18 0.28
C TYR A 144 -14.63 -28.68 0.18
N ILE A 145 -13.95 -29.25 1.18
CA ILE A 145 -13.63 -30.68 1.23
C ILE A 145 -14.91 -31.51 1.32
N ALA A 146 -15.88 -31.10 2.14
CA ALA A 146 -17.16 -31.79 2.25
C ALA A 146 -17.95 -31.79 0.93
N ARG A 147 -17.89 -30.71 0.14
CA ARG A 147 -18.57 -30.61 -1.16
C ARG A 147 -17.83 -31.34 -2.28
N GLU A 148 -16.52 -31.18 -2.37
CA GLU A 148 -15.72 -31.57 -3.54
C GLU A 148 -14.89 -32.84 -3.32
N ALA A 149 -14.84 -33.37 -2.09
CA ALA A 149 -14.03 -34.52 -1.68
C ALA A 149 -12.54 -34.42 -2.07
N ARG A 150 -11.99 -33.19 -2.10
CA ARG A 150 -10.59 -32.91 -2.46
C ARG A 150 -10.01 -31.76 -1.64
N THR A 151 -8.70 -31.83 -1.41
CA THR A 151 -7.93 -30.80 -0.67
C THR A 151 -7.21 -29.81 -1.60
N VAL A 152 -7.14 -30.11 -2.90
CA VAL A 152 -6.49 -29.25 -3.90
C VAL A 152 -7.46 -28.18 -4.40
N VAL A 153 -7.31 -26.95 -3.90
CA VAL A 153 -8.17 -25.81 -4.26
C VAL A 153 -7.52 -24.97 -5.39
N PRO A 154 -8.24 -24.66 -6.48
CA PRO A 154 -7.76 -23.72 -7.51
C PRO A 154 -7.44 -22.34 -6.92
N ARG A 155 -6.35 -21.69 -7.35
CA ARG A 155 -5.90 -20.40 -6.78
C ARG A 155 -6.95 -19.29 -6.82
N GLY A 156 -7.80 -19.27 -7.85
CA GLY A 156 -8.88 -18.29 -8.01
C GLY A 156 -10.17 -18.62 -7.26
N HIS A 157 -10.27 -19.80 -6.62
CA HIS A 157 -11.49 -20.26 -5.99
C HIS A 157 -11.89 -19.38 -4.81
N THR A 158 -13.17 -19.04 -4.77
CA THR A 158 -13.81 -18.34 -3.65
C THR A 158 -14.92 -19.23 -3.12
N GLU A 159 -14.83 -19.55 -1.83
CA GLU A 159 -15.80 -20.36 -1.12
C GLU A 159 -16.68 -19.44 -0.28
N VAL A 160 -18.00 -19.55 -0.41
CA VAL A 160 -18.95 -18.75 0.36
C VAL A 160 -19.39 -19.57 1.56
N LEU A 161 -19.02 -19.14 2.76
CA LEU A 161 -19.36 -19.86 3.99
C LEU A 161 -20.88 -19.88 4.21
N GLU A 162 -21.42 -21.09 4.36
CA GLU A 162 -22.81 -21.29 4.75
C GLU A 162 -23.05 -20.71 6.16
N GLY A 163 -24.25 -20.16 6.39
CA GLY A 163 -24.63 -19.52 7.65
C GLY A 163 -24.33 -18.02 7.73
N CYS A 164 -23.15 -17.56 7.28
CA CYS A 164 -22.80 -16.13 7.32
C CYS A 164 -22.69 -15.45 5.95
N GLY A 165 -22.73 -16.22 4.85
CA GLY A 165 -22.64 -15.71 3.47
C GLY A 165 -21.30 -15.03 3.15
N THR A 166 -20.28 -15.21 3.98
CA THR A 166 -18.99 -14.50 3.81
C THR A 166 -18.16 -15.18 2.73
N PRO A 167 -17.75 -14.45 1.66
CA PRO A 167 -16.86 -15.00 0.64
C PRO A 167 -15.42 -15.08 1.14
N VAL A 168 -14.83 -16.27 1.07
CA VAL A 168 -13.45 -16.55 1.41
C VAL A 168 -12.70 -16.94 0.14
N ARG A 169 -11.68 -16.17 -0.25
CA ARG A 169 -10.79 -16.49 -1.38
C ARG A 169 -9.87 -17.67 -1.03
N LEU A 170 -10.43 -18.86 -0.93
CA LEU A 170 -9.81 -20.05 -0.34
C LEU A 170 -8.48 -20.42 -1.02
N GLY A 171 -8.41 -20.35 -2.35
CA GLY A 171 -7.18 -20.65 -3.09
C GLY A 171 -6.03 -19.67 -2.80
N VAL A 172 -6.36 -18.39 -2.58
CA VAL A 172 -5.37 -17.38 -2.16
C VAL A 172 -4.98 -17.57 -0.70
N TRP A 173 -5.96 -17.86 0.15
CA TRP A 173 -5.73 -18.09 1.58
C TRP A 173 -4.78 -19.26 1.82
N LEU A 174 -5.01 -20.43 1.22
CA LEU A 174 -4.12 -21.60 1.33
C LEU A 174 -2.70 -21.29 0.87
N SER A 175 -2.54 -20.59 -0.25
CA SER A 175 -1.23 -20.17 -0.74
C SER A 175 -0.51 -19.24 0.24
N ASN A 176 -1.24 -18.35 0.91
CA ASN A 176 -0.65 -17.45 1.91
C ASN A 176 -0.24 -18.20 3.18
N GLN A 177 -1.04 -19.17 3.63
CA GLN A 177 -0.69 -20.00 4.78
C GLN A 177 0.54 -20.85 4.51
N ARG A 178 0.62 -21.50 3.34
CA ARG A 178 1.81 -22.26 2.93
C ARG A 178 3.07 -21.39 2.86
N ASN A 179 2.97 -20.18 2.32
CA ASN A 179 4.10 -19.25 2.22
C ASN A 179 4.53 -18.67 3.58
N ARG A 180 3.67 -18.73 4.59
CA ARG A 180 3.92 -18.21 5.94
C ARG A 180 3.90 -19.32 6.98
N ARG A 181 4.19 -20.55 6.56
CA ARG A 181 4.20 -21.74 7.41
C ARG A 181 5.08 -21.56 8.65
N ASP A 182 6.23 -20.89 8.47
CA ASP A 182 7.17 -20.49 9.52
C ASP A 182 6.57 -19.59 10.62
N ARG A 183 5.40 -19.00 10.35
CA ARG A 183 4.70 -18.08 11.26
C ARG A 183 3.41 -18.67 11.83
N LEU A 184 3.06 -19.90 11.47
CA LEU A 184 1.89 -20.59 12.02
C LEU A 184 2.25 -21.21 13.37
N SER A 185 1.32 -21.19 14.32
CA SER A 185 1.49 -21.94 15.56
C SER A 185 1.33 -23.44 15.31
N GLU A 186 1.86 -24.26 16.22
CA GLU A 186 1.71 -25.72 16.17
C GLU A 186 0.23 -26.14 16.08
N GLN A 187 -0.65 -25.48 16.82
CA GLN A 187 -2.09 -25.71 16.77
C GLN A 187 -2.71 -25.40 15.40
N GLN A 188 -2.22 -24.34 14.74
CA GLN A 188 -2.69 -23.97 13.40
C GLN A 188 -2.22 -24.97 12.34
N LEU A 189 -0.98 -25.46 12.46
CA LEU A 189 -0.47 -26.51 11.58
C LEU A 189 -1.23 -27.83 11.79
N ALA A 190 -1.46 -28.24 13.03
CA ALA A 190 -2.24 -29.43 13.34
C ALA A 190 -3.66 -29.37 12.74
N ALA A 191 -4.36 -28.24 12.89
CA ALA A 191 -5.70 -28.06 12.32
C ALA A 191 -5.73 -28.13 10.78
N LEU A 192 -4.64 -27.74 10.10
CA LEU A 192 -4.52 -27.85 8.65
C LEU A 192 -4.14 -29.27 8.21
N ALA A 193 -3.29 -29.95 8.98
CA ALA A 193 -2.89 -31.34 8.74
C ALA A 193 -4.07 -32.31 8.91
N GLU A 194 -4.92 -32.10 9.92
CA GLU A 194 -6.17 -32.87 10.12
C GLU A 194 -7.13 -32.78 8.93
N LEU A 195 -7.05 -31.70 8.14
CA LEU A 195 -7.82 -31.50 6.92
C LEU A 195 -7.16 -32.07 5.67
N GLY A 196 -6.04 -32.81 5.82
CA GLY A 196 -5.37 -33.51 4.73
C GLY A 196 -4.45 -32.62 3.89
N LEU A 197 -3.85 -31.59 4.49
CA LEU A 197 -2.83 -30.77 3.83
C LEU A 197 -1.42 -31.27 4.16
N ASP A 198 -0.77 -31.93 3.20
CA ASP A 198 0.55 -32.59 3.39
C ASP A 198 1.72 -31.66 3.77
N TRP A 199 1.55 -30.35 3.56
CA TRP A 199 2.59 -29.36 3.86
C TRP A 199 2.46 -28.73 5.25
N ALA A 200 1.36 -28.99 5.96
CA ALA A 200 1.14 -28.46 7.29
C ALA A 200 2.09 -29.14 8.29
#